data_AF-A0A9D7FSC2-F1
#
_entry.id   AF-A0A9D7FSC2-F1
#
_cell.length_a   1.000
_cell.length_b   1.000
_cell.length_c   1.000
_cell.angle_alpha   90.00
_cell.angle_beta   90.00
_cell.angle_gamma   90.00
#
_symmetry.space_group_name_H-M   'P 1'
#
loop_
_entity.id
_entity.type
_entity.pdbx_description
1 polymer ?
#
loop_
_entity_poly.entity_id
_entity_poly.type
_entity_poly.pdbx_seq_one_letter_code
_entity_poly.pdbx_strand_id
1 'polypeptide(L)'
;MSRSHTFASPTLSHVTSLKMLEIIERDNVLENTRRMGAYIGERLNALREDFPEIAEVRQVGLHIGVEFARPDRNLTPLPSECQAVRKEGMKKNVIFGLGGARPWVLKVKPPLIVSQDEVDQILSVLEECISKVFKRTTVPV
;
A
#
# COMPACT_ATOMS: atom_id res chain seq x y z
N MET A 1 25.92 -18.01 -29.20
CA MET A 1 25.28 -18.75 -28.10
C MET A 1 23.78 -18.52 -28.21
N SER A 2 23.00 -19.52 -28.66
CA SER A 2 21.54 -19.38 -28.75
C SER A 2 20.95 -19.33 -27.34
N ARG A 3 20.10 -18.33 -27.07
CA ARG A 3 19.38 -18.19 -25.81
C ARG A 3 17.99 -18.81 -25.97
N SER A 4 17.85 -20.08 -25.61
CA SER A 4 16.58 -20.82 -25.69
C SER A 4 16.15 -21.28 -24.30
N HIS A 5 14.87 -21.09 -23.97
CA HIS A 5 14.25 -21.53 -22.71
C HIS A 5 12.93 -22.26 -23.01
N THR A 6 12.76 -23.48 -22.47
CA THR A 6 11.63 -24.39 -22.78
C THR A 6 10.24 -23.78 -22.59
N PHE A 7 10.09 -22.85 -21.65
CA PHE A 7 8.80 -22.23 -21.30
C PHE A 7 8.72 -20.73 -21.61
N ALA A 8 9.64 -20.19 -22.42
CA ALA A 8 9.67 -18.73 -22.69
C ALA A 8 8.58 -18.24 -23.65
N SER A 9 7.98 -19.11 -24.46
CA SER A 9 7.03 -18.69 -25.51
C SER A 9 5.84 -19.65 -25.72
N PRO A 10 5.17 -20.12 -24.65
CA PRO A 10 3.96 -20.93 -24.82
C PRO A 10 2.82 -20.06 -25.37
N THR A 11 2.08 -20.59 -26.34
CA THR A 11 0.95 -19.89 -27.00
C THR A 11 -0.07 -19.33 -26.01
N LEU A 12 -0.35 -20.06 -24.93
CA LEU A 12 -1.27 -19.64 -23.87
C LEU A 12 -0.85 -18.31 -23.21
N SER A 13 0.45 -18.12 -22.96
CA SER A 13 0.95 -16.86 -22.39
C SER A 13 0.72 -15.69 -23.34
N HIS A 14 0.97 -15.87 -24.65
CA HIS A 14 0.73 -14.79 -25.62
C HIS A 14 -0.75 -14.37 -25.66
N VAL A 15 -1.67 -15.34 -25.72
CA VAL A 15 -3.11 -15.06 -25.74
C VAL A 15 -3.53 -14.33 -24.46
N THR A 16 -3.03 -14.77 -23.31
CA THR A 16 -3.34 -14.16 -22.01
C THR A 16 -2.78 -12.74 -21.91
N SER A 17 -1.53 -12.51 -22.36
CA SER A 17 -0.91 -11.18 -22.36
C SER A 17 -1.66 -10.21 -23.27
N LEU A 18 -2.03 -10.62 -24.48
CA LEU A 18 -2.81 -9.76 -25.40
C LEU A 18 -4.16 -9.40 -24.79
N LYS A 19 -4.87 -10.37 -24.18
CA LYS A 19 -6.15 -10.10 -23.53
C LYS A 19 -6.00 -9.18 -22.31
N MET A 20 -4.93 -9.32 -21.53
CA MET A 20 -4.65 -8.45 -20.40
C MET A 20 -4.40 -7.00 -20.85
N LEU A 21 -3.64 -6.79 -21.93
CA LEU A 21 -3.43 -5.46 -22.50
C LEU A 21 -4.75 -4.84 -22.99
N GLU A 22 -5.57 -5.61 -23.70
CA GLU A 22 -6.90 -5.18 -24.14
C GLU A 22 -7.77 -4.74 -22.94
N ILE A 23 -7.77 -5.49 -21.84
CA ILE A 23 -8.51 -5.15 -20.62
C ILE A 23 -7.97 -3.85 -19.99
N ILE A 24 -6.64 -3.69 -19.91
CA ILE A 24 -6.01 -2.49 -19.34
C ILE A 24 -6.45 -1.23 -20.09
N GLU A 25 -6.50 -1.30 -21.42
CA GLU A 25 -6.92 -0.20 -22.29
C GLU A 25 -8.44 0.03 -22.22
N ARG A 26 -9.24 -1.03 -22.44
CA ARG A 26 -10.70 -0.96 -22.46
C ARG A 26 -11.28 -0.42 -21.15
N ASP A 27 -10.76 -0.87 -20.01
CA ASP A 27 -11.29 -0.54 -18.69
C ASP A 27 -10.60 0.68 -18.06
N ASN A 28 -9.73 1.38 -18.81
CA ASN A 28 -8.99 2.56 -18.35
C ASN A 28 -8.25 2.33 -17.01
N VAL A 29 -7.63 1.17 -16.85
CA VAL A 29 -7.02 0.72 -15.57
C VAL A 29 -5.93 1.68 -15.08
N LEU A 30 -5.18 2.29 -16.01
CA LEU A 30 -4.17 3.29 -15.68
C LEU A 30 -4.78 4.55 -15.05
N GLU A 31 -5.93 4.99 -15.56
CA GLU A 31 -6.62 6.16 -15.02
C GLU A 31 -7.17 5.87 -13.62
N ASN A 32 -7.77 4.68 -13.42
CA ASN A 32 -8.19 4.26 -12.09
C ASN A 32 -7.01 4.21 -11.11
N THR A 33 -5.86 3.68 -11.55
CA THR A 33 -4.63 3.61 -10.74
C THR A 33 -4.14 4.99 -10.31
N ARG A 34 -4.22 6.00 -11.20
CA ARG A 34 -3.86 7.39 -10.88
C ARG A 34 -4.83 7.99 -9.89
N ARG A 35 -6.13 7.91 -10.18
CA ARG A 35 -7.21 8.47 -9.36
C ARG A 35 -7.22 7.88 -7.95
N MET A 36 -7.24 6.56 -7.82
CA MET A 36 -7.25 5.87 -6.53
C MET A 36 -5.92 6.03 -5.79
N GLY A 37 -4.79 6.07 -6.52
CA GLY A 37 -3.48 6.35 -5.92
C GLY A 37 -3.42 7.74 -5.28
N ALA A 38 -3.92 8.76 -5.96
CA ALA A 38 -4.01 10.12 -5.42
C ALA A 38 -4.94 10.17 -4.20
N TYR A 39 -6.13 9.57 -4.30
CA TYR A 39 -7.09 9.49 -3.19
C TYR A 39 -6.50 8.82 -1.93
N ILE A 40 -5.82 7.68 -2.09
CA ILE A 40 -5.12 7.01 -0.98
C ILE A 40 -4.03 7.91 -0.40
N GLY A 41 -3.23 8.54 -1.27
CA GLY A 41 -2.15 9.45 -0.86
C GLY A 41 -2.67 10.61 -0.02
N GLU A 42 -3.75 11.27 -0.44
CA GLU A 42 -4.39 12.36 0.30
C GLU A 42 -4.87 11.90 1.69
N ARG A 43 -5.58 10.77 1.75
CA ARG A 43 -6.10 10.23 3.01
C ARG A 43 -5.00 9.80 3.98
N LEU A 44 -3.91 9.19 3.49
CA LEU A 44 -2.77 8.81 4.32
C LEU A 44 -1.99 10.03 4.82
N ASN A 45 -1.90 11.10 4.02
CA ASN A 45 -1.29 12.35 4.47
C ASN A 45 -2.14 13.06 5.53
N ALA A 46 -3.47 13.03 5.41
CA ALA A 46 -4.37 13.52 6.47
C ALA A 46 -4.22 12.68 7.76
N LEU A 47 -4.15 11.36 7.65
CA LEU A 47 -3.93 10.46 8.78
C LEU A 47 -2.61 10.73 9.51
N ARG A 48 -1.62 11.29 8.81
CA ARG A 48 -0.33 11.69 9.37
C ARG A 48 -0.42 12.79 10.43
N GLU A 49 -1.46 13.63 10.35
CA GLU A 49 -1.68 14.71 11.31
C GLU A 49 -2.08 14.15 12.69
N ASP A 50 -2.81 13.03 12.71
CA ASP A 50 -3.26 12.34 13.92
C ASP A 50 -2.20 11.37 14.50
N PHE A 51 -1.29 10.89 13.64
CA PHE A 51 -0.29 9.87 13.96
C PHE A 51 1.12 10.30 13.51
N PRO A 52 1.85 11.05 14.36
CA PRO A 52 3.17 11.56 14.02
C PRO A 52 4.22 10.44 13.84
N GLU A 53 3.92 9.20 14.25
CA GLU A 53 4.75 8.03 13.94
C GLU A 53 4.78 7.67 12.46
N ILE A 54 3.80 8.13 11.66
CA ILE A 54 3.88 8.04 10.20
C ILE A 54 4.82 9.14 9.71
N ALA A 55 6.10 8.80 9.53
CA ALA A 55 7.11 9.78 9.15
C ALA A 55 7.00 10.21 7.69
N GLU A 56 6.72 9.27 6.79
CA GLU A 56 6.66 9.54 5.35
C GLU A 56 5.65 8.62 4.65
N VAL A 57 4.93 9.17 3.66
CA VAL A 57 4.12 8.39 2.72
C VAL A 57 4.72 8.56 1.34
N ARG A 58 5.23 7.46 0.76
CA ARG A 58 5.75 7.43 -0.61
C ARG A 58 4.78 6.69 -1.51
N GLN A 59 4.38 7.32 -2.61
CA GLN A 59 3.33 6.80 -3.47
C GLN A 59 3.62 7.08 -4.94
N VAL A 60 3.38 6.06 -5.78
CA VAL A 60 3.24 6.19 -7.23
C VAL A 60 2.10 5.26 -7.67
N GLY A 61 0.97 5.83 -8.10
CA GLY A 61 -0.25 5.07 -8.35
C GLY A 61 -0.67 4.25 -7.13
N LEU A 62 -0.90 2.96 -7.32
CA LEU A 62 -1.29 2.01 -6.26
C LEU A 62 -0.07 1.26 -5.65
N HIS A 63 1.13 1.82 -5.78
CA HIS A 63 2.32 1.33 -5.11
C HIS A 63 2.67 2.29 -3.97
N ILE A 64 2.14 2.02 -2.77
CA ILE A 64 2.27 2.92 -1.62
C ILE A 64 3.14 2.28 -0.53
N GLY A 65 4.02 3.07 0.06
CA GLY A 65 4.79 2.75 1.25
C GLY A 65 4.56 3.79 2.35
N VAL A 66 4.10 3.33 3.50
CA VAL A 66 3.91 4.12 4.72
C VAL A 66 5.09 3.82 5.65
N GLU A 67 5.93 4.81 5.91
CA GLU A 67 7.12 4.67 6.75
C GLU A 67 6.80 5.04 8.20
N PHE A 68 7.11 4.14 9.12
CA PHE A 68 6.95 4.36 10.55
C PHE A 68 8.28 4.67 11.24
N ALA A 69 8.34 5.78 11.97
CA ALA A 69 9.48 6.17 12.79
C ALA A 69 9.01 6.98 13.99
N ARG A 70 9.81 7.04 15.06
CA ARG A 70 9.51 7.89 16.22
C ARG A 70 9.54 9.35 15.79
N PRO A 71 8.64 10.20 16.30
CA PRO A 71 8.68 11.64 16.07
C PRO A 71 9.77 12.31 16.93
N ASP A 72 11.00 11.84 16.77
CA ASP A 72 12.20 12.39 17.38
C ASP A 72 13.09 13.03 16.29
N ARG A 73 14.16 13.72 16.72
CA ARG A 73 15.09 14.38 15.79
C ARG A 73 15.75 13.42 14.80
N ASN A 74 15.87 12.14 15.16
CA ASN A 74 16.60 11.14 14.38
C ASN A 74 15.68 10.30 13.48
N LEU A 75 14.36 10.50 13.55
CA LEU A 75 13.35 9.66 12.93
C LEU A 75 13.66 8.17 13.15
N THR A 76 13.82 7.79 14.41
CA THR A 76 14.21 6.42 14.79
C THR A 76 13.21 5.40 14.22
N PRO A 77 13.62 4.45 13.36
CA PRO A 77 12.70 3.49 12.74
C PRO A 77 11.91 2.63 13.74
N LEU A 78 10.66 2.31 13.39
CA LEU A 78 9.73 1.53 14.22
C LEU A 78 9.32 0.18 13.58
N PRO A 79 10.26 -0.78 13.42
CA PRO A 79 9.98 -2.04 12.73
C PRO A 79 9.02 -2.96 13.49
N SER A 80 9.11 -3.00 14.82
CA SER A 80 8.27 -3.85 15.68
C SER A 80 6.80 -3.41 15.62
N GLU A 81 6.58 -2.10 15.67
CA GLU A 81 5.26 -1.48 15.61
C GLU A 81 4.67 -1.62 14.20
N CYS A 82 5.48 -1.40 13.15
CA CYS A 82 5.07 -1.66 11.77
C CYS A 82 4.62 -3.13 11.58
N GLN A 83 5.36 -4.09 12.14
CA GLN A 83 4.97 -5.50 12.13
C GLN A 83 3.68 -5.76 12.91
N ALA A 84 3.47 -5.06 14.03
CA ALA A 84 2.24 -5.14 14.81
C ALA A 84 1.04 -4.61 14.01
N VAL A 85 1.16 -3.46 13.34
CA VAL A 85 0.11 -2.90 12.46
C VAL A 85 -0.26 -3.90 11.37
N ARG A 86 0.74 -4.50 10.69
CA ARG A 86 0.49 -5.56 9.70
C ARG A 86 -0.27 -6.75 10.31
N LYS A 87 0.12 -7.20 11.50
CA LYS A 87 -0.52 -8.34 12.17
C LYS A 87 -1.98 -8.04 12.53
N GLU A 88 -2.28 -6.82 12.96
CA GLU A 88 -3.66 -6.39 13.23
C GLU A 88 -4.49 -6.32 11.94
N GLY A 89 -3.91 -5.83 10.84
CA GLY A 89 -4.57 -5.85 9.52
C GLY A 89 -4.97 -7.27 9.11
N MET A 90 -4.05 -8.23 9.26
CA MET A 90 -4.33 -9.65 8.95
C MET A 90 -5.52 -10.19 9.75
N LYS A 91 -5.65 -9.82 11.03
CA LYS A 91 -6.81 -10.22 11.87
C LYS A 91 -8.13 -9.60 11.40
N LYS A 92 -8.06 -8.48 10.70
CA LYS A 92 -9.19 -7.76 10.10
C LYS A 92 -9.39 -8.05 8.61
N ASN A 93 -8.79 -9.14 8.12
CA ASN A 93 -8.87 -9.58 6.72
C ASN A 93 -8.26 -8.62 5.68
N VAL A 94 -7.34 -7.73 6.09
CA VAL A 94 -6.60 -6.86 5.17
C VAL A 94 -5.11 -7.21 5.22
N ILE A 95 -4.55 -7.56 4.06
CA ILE A 95 -3.16 -8.03 3.95
C ILE A 95 -2.26 -6.87 3.57
N PHE A 96 -1.43 -6.43 4.51
CA PHE A 96 -0.36 -5.47 4.27
C PHE A 96 0.99 -6.16 4.11
N GLY A 97 1.84 -5.61 3.24
CA GLY A 97 3.22 -6.07 3.08
C GLY A 97 4.20 -5.30 3.97
N LEU A 98 5.39 -5.86 4.23
CA LEU A 98 6.51 -5.10 4.81
C LEU A 98 7.57 -4.83 3.73
N GLY A 99 8.29 -3.72 3.88
CA GLY A 99 9.53 -3.48 3.16
C GLY A 99 10.58 -4.52 3.55
N GLY A 100 11.25 -5.13 2.57
CA GLY A 100 12.24 -6.18 2.83
C GLY A 100 13.44 -5.63 3.60
N ALA A 101 14.20 -4.73 2.98
CA ALA A 101 15.35 -4.06 3.63
C ALA A 101 14.95 -2.99 4.66
N ARG A 102 13.71 -2.51 4.62
CA ARG A 102 13.14 -1.51 5.54
C ARG A 102 11.88 -2.06 6.22
N PRO A 103 12.01 -2.90 7.26
CA PRO A 103 10.87 -3.55 7.93
C PRO A 103 9.92 -2.57 8.64
N TRP A 104 10.31 -1.29 8.78
CA TRP A 104 9.46 -0.21 9.29
C TRP A 104 8.62 0.49 8.20
N VAL A 105 8.65 -0.01 6.95
CA VAL A 105 7.79 0.46 5.86
C VAL A 105 6.67 -0.54 5.61
N LEU A 106 5.42 -0.11 5.80
CA LEU A 106 4.22 -0.87 5.48
C LEU A 106 3.82 -0.61 4.02
N LYS A 107 3.62 -1.68 3.24
CA LYS A 107 3.25 -1.60 1.83
C LYS A 107 1.74 -1.77 1.68
N VAL A 108 1.10 -0.77 1.08
CA VAL A 108 -0.32 -0.80 0.68
C VAL A 108 -0.35 -0.89 -0.85
N LYS A 109 -0.80 -2.04 -1.37
CA LYS A 109 -0.75 -2.37 -2.80
C LYS A 109 -2.06 -3.07 -3.22
N PRO A 110 -3.19 -2.36 -3.26
CA PRO A 110 -4.44 -2.94 -3.70
C PRO A 110 -4.38 -3.32 -5.20
N PRO A 111 -5.32 -4.16 -5.69
CA PRO A 111 -5.47 -4.45 -7.11
C PRO A 111 -5.66 -3.18 -7.94
N LEU A 112 -5.24 -3.19 -9.21
CA LEU A 112 -5.33 -2.00 -10.07
C LEU A 112 -6.77 -1.56 -10.40
N ILE A 113 -7.71 -2.48 -10.23
CA ILE A 113 -9.16 -2.28 -10.44
C ILE A 113 -9.89 -1.88 -9.16
N VAL A 114 -9.18 -1.59 -8.06
CA VAL A 114 -9.79 -1.27 -6.76
C VAL A 114 -10.78 -0.11 -6.90
N SER A 115 -11.95 -0.29 -6.28
CA SER A 115 -12.98 0.73 -6.16
C SER A 115 -12.70 1.68 -4.99
N GLN A 116 -13.36 2.83 -5.00
CA GLN A 116 -13.23 3.78 -3.90
C GLN A 116 -13.75 3.20 -2.57
N ASP A 117 -14.86 2.44 -2.60
CA ASP A 117 -15.42 1.80 -1.40
C ASP A 117 -14.45 0.78 -0.78
N GLU A 118 -13.79 -0.03 -1.61
CA GLU A 118 -12.75 -0.95 -1.15
C GLU A 118 -11.53 -0.21 -0.58
N VAL A 119 -11.14 0.91 -1.20
CA VAL A 119 -10.09 1.78 -0.67
C VAL A 119 -10.48 2.34 0.71
N ASP A 120 -11.71 2.82 0.86
CA ASP A 120 -12.20 3.34 2.13
C ASP A 120 -12.21 2.27 3.22
N GLN A 121 -12.60 1.04 2.89
CA GLN A 121 -12.50 -0.11 3.81
C GLN A 121 -11.05 -0.40 4.21
N ILE A 122 -10.13 -0.43 3.24
CA ILE A 122 -8.69 -0.66 3.51
C ILE A 122 -8.13 0.43 4.43
N LEU A 123 -8.46 1.69 4.17
CA LEU A 123 -7.98 2.84 4.95
C LEU A 123 -8.59 2.89 6.34
N SER A 124 -9.89 2.59 6.49
CA SER A 124 -10.55 2.47 7.79
C SER A 124 -9.89 1.39 8.65
N VAL A 125 -9.66 0.19 8.07
CA VAL A 125 -8.97 -0.89 8.77
C VAL A 125 -7.54 -0.48 9.14
N LEU A 126 -6.84 0.22 8.25
CA LEU A 126 -5.48 0.70 8.52
C LEU A 126 -5.46 1.70 9.68
N GLU A 127 -6.35 2.70 9.69
CA GLU A 127 -6.49 3.66 10.79
C GLU A 127 -6.77 2.97 12.12
N GLU A 128 -7.69 1.99 12.14
CA GLU A 128 -7.96 1.20 13.36
C GLU A 128 -6.73 0.41 13.82
N CYS A 129 -5.95 -0.16 12.90
CA CYS A 129 -4.73 -0.89 13.23
C CYS A 129 -3.64 0.03 13.79
N ILE A 130 -3.46 1.21 13.18
CA ILE A 130 -2.52 2.23 13.63
C ILE A 130 -2.95 2.74 15.00
N SER A 131 -4.23 3.10 15.19
CA SER A 131 -4.79 3.55 16.48
C SER A 131 -4.64 2.54 17.62
N LYS A 132 -4.56 1.25 17.30
CA LYS A 132 -4.37 0.20 18.29
C LYS A 132 -2.91 0.03 18.71
N VAL A 133 -1.97 0.28 17.80
CA VAL A 133 -0.54 0.16 18.04
C VAL A 133 0.04 1.46 18.59
N PHE A 134 -0.39 2.58 18.04
CA PHE A 134 -0.02 3.95 18.39
C PHE A 134 -1.22 4.63 19.05
N LYS A 135 -1.02 5.31 20.17
CA LYS A 135 -2.11 6.07 20.80
C LYS A 135 -2.42 7.27 19.93
N ARG A 136 -3.69 7.46 19.54
CA ARG A 136 -4.12 8.66 18.79
C ARG A 136 -3.75 9.90 19.60
N THR A 137 -2.97 10.81 19.01
CA THR A 137 -2.61 12.05 19.68
C THR A 137 -3.80 12.99 19.58
N THR A 138 -4.68 13.00 20.58
CA THR A 138 -5.64 14.10 20.73
C THR A 138 -4.85 15.34 21.10
N VAL A 139 -4.62 16.23 20.14
CA VAL A 139 -4.18 17.59 20.45
C VAL A 139 -5.28 18.22 21.29
N PRO A 140 -5.02 18.64 22.55
CA PRO A 140 -5.98 19.44 23.28
C PRO A 140 -6.11 20.78 22.55
N VAL A 141 -7.32 21.10 22.13
CA VAL A 141 -7.71 22.45 21.68
C VAL A 141 -7.48 23.44 22.81
#